data_AF-A0A661T6Z0-F1
#
_entry.id   AF-A0A661T6Z0-F1
#
_cell.length_a   1.000
_cell.length_b   1.000
_cell.length_c   1.000
_cell.angle_alpha   90.00
_cell.angle_beta   90.00
_cell.angle_gamma   90.00
#
_symmetry.space_group_name_H-M   'P 1'
#
loop_
_entity.id
_entity.type
_entity.pdbx_description
1 polymer ?
#
loop_
_entity_poly.entity_id
_entity_poly.type
_entity_poly.pdbx_seq_one_letter_code
_entity_poly.pdbx_strand_id
1 'polypeptide(L)' 'MELVNDEIRKDLPPLYSKEDESDPMLRVKFFTPDANWTWYAIEFDGDDLFFGLVIGLETELGYFRLSELQEI' A
#
# COMPACT_ATOMS: atom_id res chain seq x y z
N MET A 1 -8.29 -11.79 -9.00
CA MET A 1 -8.10 -10.61 -9.87
C MET A 1 -6.72 -10.06 -9.55
N GLU A 2 -5.96 -9.55 -10.53
CA GLU A 2 -4.65 -8.94 -10.26
C GLU A 2 -4.86 -7.49 -9.82
N LEU A 3 -4.44 -7.15 -8.59
CA LEU A 3 -4.61 -5.79 -8.03
C LEU A 3 -3.45 -4.84 -8.40
N VAL A 4 -2.30 -5.39 -8.80
CA VAL A 4 -1.05 -4.65 -9.01
C VAL A 4 -0.44 -5.06 -10.35
N ASN A 5 -0.42 -4.14 -11.30
CA ASN A 5 0.21 -4.33 -12.61
C ASN A 5 1.65 -3.78 -12.65
N ASP A 6 2.35 -4.00 -13.77
CA ASP A 6 3.73 -3.54 -13.96
C ASP A 6 3.92 -2.02 -13.84
N GLU A 7 2.89 -1.22 -14.17
CA GLU A 7 2.96 0.24 -14.06
C GLU A 7 2.96 0.67 -12.60
N ILE A 8 2.09 0.06 -11.78
CA ILE A 8 2.04 0.29 -10.33
C ILE A 8 3.37 -0.15 -9.69
N ARG A 9 3.89 -1.32 -10.05
CA ARG A 9 5.18 -1.81 -9.51
C ARG A 9 6.33 -0.86 -9.81
N LYS A 10 6.33 -0.21 -10.98
CA LYS A 10 7.38 0.75 -11.37
C LYS A 10 7.27 2.10 -10.69
N ASP A 11 6.06 2.51 -10.32
CA ASP A 11 5.85 3.81 -9.67
C ASP A 11 6.18 3.77 -8.16
N LEU A 12 6.01 2.61 -7.52
CA LEU A 12 6.27 2.44 -6.09
C LEU A 12 7.79 2.38 -5.79
N PRO A 13 8.31 3.27 -4.92
CA PRO A 13 9.65 3.20 -4.38
C PRO A 13 9.90 1.91 -3.60
N PRO A 14 11.15 1.42 -3.55
CA PRO A 14 11.51 0.31 -2.69
C PRO A 14 11.34 0.68 -1.22
N LEU A 15 11.09 -0.33 -0.37
CA LEU A 15 11.00 -0.14 1.08
C LEU A 15 12.22 0.60 1.63
N TYR A 16 11.98 1.45 2.63
CA TYR A 16 12.98 2.27 3.33
C TYR A 16 13.63 3.38 2.48
N SER A 17 13.17 3.65 1.26
CA SER A 17 13.69 4.74 0.42
C SER A 17 13.05 6.10 0.70
N LYS A 18 12.00 6.13 1.52
CA LYS A 18 11.20 7.30 1.88
C LYS A 18 11.15 7.57 3.38
N GLU A 19 11.98 6.89 4.18
CA GLU A 19 11.99 7.04 5.65
C GLU A 19 12.41 8.45 6.12
N ASP A 20 13.28 9.12 5.35
CA ASP A 20 13.73 10.48 5.64
C ASP A 20 12.77 11.57 5.10
N GLU A 21 11.73 11.18 4.36
CA GLU A 21 10.72 12.12 3.87
C GLU A 21 9.62 12.30 4.93
N SER A 22 9.45 13.52 5.44
CA SER A 22 8.45 13.80 6.49
C SER A 22 7.00 13.68 6.03
N ASP A 23 6.76 13.80 4.72
CA ASP A 23 5.43 13.73 4.10
C ASP A 23 5.54 12.98 2.76
N PRO A 24 5.72 11.65 2.80
CA PRO A 24 5.95 10.86 1.61
C PRO A 24 4.66 10.69 0.80
N MET A 25 4.80 10.71 -0.53
CA MET A 25 3.65 10.64 -1.44
C MET A 25 2.90 9.30 -1.33
N LEU A 26 1.57 9.37 -1.20
CA LEU A 26 0.67 8.22 -1.34
C LEU A 26 0.46 7.93 -2.83
N ARG A 27 0.96 6.79 -3.32
CA ARG A 27 1.03 6.50 -4.76
C ARG A 27 -0.13 5.66 -5.27
N VAL A 28 -0.59 4.71 -4.46
CA VAL A 28 -1.64 3.76 -4.86
C VAL A 28 -2.67 3.67 -3.77
N LYS A 29 -3.95 3.63 -4.15
CA LYS A 29 -5.07 3.42 -3.23
C LYS A 29 -5.70 2.05 -3.49
N PHE A 30 -5.73 1.20 -2.48
CA PHE A 30 -6.57 0.02 -2.40
C PHE A 30 -7.77 0.29 -1.51
N PHE A 31 -8.91 -0.31 -1.81
CA PHE A 31 -10.10 -0.17 -1.00
C PHE A 31 -11.02 -1.37 -1.20
N THR A 32 -11.81 -1.66 -0.18
CA THR A 32 -12.91 -2.61 -0.27
C THR A 32 -14.20 -1.84 -0.61
N PRO A 33 -15.05 -2.35 -1.51
CA PRO A 33 -16.29 -1.68 -1.88
C PRO A 33 -17.41 -1.85 -0.83
N ASP A 34 -17.31 -2.89 -0.01
CA ASP A 34 -18.32 -3.36 0.94
C ASP A 34 -17.91 -3.16 2.42
N ALA A 35 -16.63 -2.87 2.67
CA ALA A 35 -16.12 -2.45 3.96
C ALA A 35 -15.49 -1.05 3.87
N ASN A 36 -15.56 -0.27 4.95
CA ASN A 36 -14.95 1.06 5.00
C ASN A 36 -13.43 0.99 5.26
N TRP A 37 -12.71 0.14 4.51
CA TRP A 37 -11.27 -0.01 4.63
C TRP A 37 -10.55 0.56 3.41
N THR A 38 -9.43 1.22 3.64
CA THR A 38 -8.60 1.82 2.60
C THR A 38 -7.13 1.72 2.97
N TRP A 39 -6.31 1.37 2.00
CA TRP A 39 -4.86 1.34 2.12
C TRP A 39 -4.25 2.26 1.08
N TYR A 40 -3.29 3.06 1.50
CA TYR A 40 -2.50 3.92 0.63
C TYR A 40 -1.04 3.47 0.65
N ALA A 41 -0.56 2.89 -0.44
CA ALA A 41 0.83 2.45 -0.55
C ALA A 41 1.77 3.62 -0.83
N ILE A 42 2.89 3.62 -0.10
CA ILE A 42 3.97 4.60 -0.22
C ILE A 42 5.21 3.92 -0.79
N GLU A 43 5.53 2.72 -0.28
CA GLU A 43 6.66 1.90 -0.72
C GLU A 43 6.23 0.45 -0.91
N PHE A 44 7.00 -0.29 -1.69
CA PHE A 44 6.73 -1.69 -2.00
C PHE A 44 8.03 -2.46 -2.21
N ASP A 45 8.09 -3.72 -1.76
CA ASP A 45 9.24 -4.59 -1.99
C ASP A 45 9.33 -5.12 -3.44
N GLY A 46 8.28 -4.90 -4.23
CA GLY A 46 8.17 -5.38 -5.61
C GLY A 46 7.48 -6.74 -5.74
N ASP A 47 7.10 -7.37 -4.63
CA ASP A 47 6.52 -8.72 -4.58
C ASP A 47 5.19 -8.74 -3.80
N ASP A 48 5.23 -8.50 -2.47
CA ASP A 48 4.08 -8.70 -1.57
C ASP A 48 3.93 -7.62 -0.49
N LEU A 49 5.02 -7.08 0.07
CA LEU A 49 4.97 -6.21 1.24
C LEU A 49 4.94 -4.72 0.87
N PHE A 50 3.88 -4.02 1.28
CA PHE A 50 3.79 -2.57 1.22
C PHE A 50 4.10 -1.92 2.56
N PHE A 51 4.59 -0.69 2.51
CA PHE A 51 4.51 0.26 3.62
C PHE A 51 3.59 1.43 3.23
N GLY A 52 2.72 1.84 4.14
CA GLY A 52 1.79 2.92 3.85
C GLY A 52 0.75 3.21 4.93
N LEU A 53 -0.21 4.07 4.59
CA LEU A 53 -1.28 4.49 5.48
C LEU A 53 -2.48 3.55 5.35
N VAL A 54 -2.91 2.97 6.47
CA VAL A 54 -4.06 2.09 6.57
C VAL A 54 -5.16 2.81 7.34
N ILE A 55 -6.36 2.84 6.75
CA ILE A 55 -7.57 3.41 7.34
C ILE A 55 -8.58 2.28 7.46
N GLY A 56 -8.78 1.80 8.68
CA GLY A 56 -9.76 0.76 9.02
C GLY A 56 -10.46 1.09 10.33
N LEU A 57 -10.30 0.22 11.33
CA LEU A 57 -10.79 0.50 12.69
C LEU A 57 -10.02 1.65 13.34
N GLU A 58 -8.71 1.67 13.14
CA GLU A 58 -7.82 2.78 13.50
C GLU A 58 -7.10 3.26 12.24
N THR A 59 -6.51 4.45 12.32
CA THR A 59 -5.65 4.98 11.27
C THR A 59 -4.20 4.80 11.70
N GLU A 60 -3.43 4.06 10.91
CA GLU A 60 -2.05 3.74 11.22
C GLU A 60 -1.14 3.83 9.99
N LEU A 61 0.13 4.13 10.23
CA LEU A 61 1.18 3.99 9.24
C LEU A 61 1.89 2.66 9.52
N GLY A 62 1.85 1.74 8.57
CA GLY A 62 2.31 0.38 8.82
C GLY A 62 2.45 -0.46 7.56
N TYR A 63 2.73 -1.73 7.78
CA TYR A 63 2.92 -2.70 6.71
C TYR A 63 1.63 -3.48 6.43
N PHE A 64 1.38 -3.78 5.16
CA PHE A 64 0.27 -4.64 4.72
C PHE A 64 0.68 -5.44 3.48
N ARG A 65 0.01 -6.57 3.23
CA ARG A 65 0.39 -7.50 2.15
C ARG A 65 -0.56 -7.46 0.97
N LEU A 66 -0.01 -7.58 -0.24
CA LEU A 66 -0.77 -7.78 -1.47
C LEU A 66 -1.60 -9.06 -1.40
N SER A 67 -0.98 -10.15 -0.94
CA SER A 67 -1.64 -11.45 -0.78
C SER A 67 -2.88 -11.36 0.12
N GLU A 68 -2.79 -10.65 1.26
CA GLU A 68 -3.93 -10.41 2.15
C GLU A 68 -5.03 -9.58 1.46
N LEU A 69 -4.67 -8.52 0.72
CA LEU A 69 -5.64 -7.72 -0.04
C LEU A 69 -6.38 -8.51 -1.13
N GLN A 70 -5.74 -9.54 -1.69
CA GLN A 70 -6.33 -10.39 -2.74
C GLN A 70 -7.26 -11.48 -2.20
N GLU A 71 -7.20 -11.76 -0.89
CA GLU A 71 -8.06 -12.74 -0.21
C GLU A 71 -9.35 -12.12 0.36
N ILE A 72 -9.46 -10.79 0.36
CA ILE A 72 -10.67 -10.05 0.75
C ILE A 72 -11.70 -10.09 -0.38
#